data_AF-A0A968NYP8-F1
#
_entry.id   AF-A0A968NYP8-F1
#
_cell.length_a   1.000
_cell.length_b   1.000
_cell.length_c   1.000
_cell.angle_alpha   90.00
_cell.angle_beta   90.00
_cell.angle_gamma   90.00
#
_symmetry.space_group_name_H-M   'P 1'
#
loop_
_entity.id
_entity.type
_entity.pdbx_description
1 polymer ?
#
loop_
_entity_poly.entity_id
_entity_poly.type
_entity_poly.pdbx_seq_one_letter_code
_entity_poly.pdbx_strand_id
1 'polypeptide(L)'
;MSDERRQYLIDSIQDHLTLGRPLTDIARRLRAVATDEEIEAAMEAFKAQSAAIRASRTVNTLVDDQEYESWYKGPSDDLQSHWQLLTEVLRHKKSRPWSDEMIRSLDHSSSTVVAHLAPPKSQVARAVKGLVLGYVQSGKTANFSAVISKAVDEGYKLVVVLAGMHNILRLQTQARLHEEIVVPKESACTTLTKVDEKGDFQKKQFVTANRALGGSDGFTLVVLKKNSAVLRNFNAWLSEASEETLRRCPALVIDDESDQASVNTNRPEDDPTAINDHIRNIIKRFPIISYVGYTATPFANVLIDASVEDDLFPKDFLVSLEKPIGYVGTEELFGRDAIEPRGSLTGLPVIRTIPDNRKPLTFLDEKRPRVQFQTILSYRRCKKPLTRLSLDVRCGWRETSGNST
;
A
#
# COMPACT_ATOMS: atom_id res chain seq x y z
N MET A 1 29.02 6.71 -32.11
CA MET A 1 28.87 5.52 -31.27
C MET A 1 28.01 4.50 -32.01
N SER A 2 28.44 3.23 -32.11
CA SER A 2 27.60 2.16 -32.67
C SER A 2 26.42 1.85 -31.75
N ASP A 3 25.34 1.28 -32.28
CA ASP A 3 24.15 0.97 -31.47
C ASP A 3 24.43 -0.08 -30.40
N GLU A 4 25.26 -1.09 -30.69
CA GLU A 4 25.71 -2.09 -29.70
C GLU A 4 26.48 -1.45 -28.54
N ARG A 5 27.36 -0.50 -28.85
CA ARG A 5 28.15 0.23 -27.86
C ARG A 5 27.27 1.10 -26.98
N ARG A 6 26.26 1.75 -27.56
CA ARG A 6 25.25 2.53 -26.83
C ARG A 6 24.47 1.63 -25.88
N GLN A 7 23.98 0.49 -26.37
CA GLN A 7 23.20 -0.45 -25.56
C GLN A 7 24.02 -1.01 -24.39
N TYR A 8 25.29 -1.38 -24.62
CA TYR A 8 26.19 -1.82 -23.54
C TYR A 8 26.32 -0.79 -22.40
N LEU A 9 26.43 0.50 -22.74
CA LEU A 9 26.52 1.57 -21.74
C LEU A 9 25.19 1.75 -21.00
N ILE A 10 24.05 1.68 -21.69
CA ILE A 10 22.71 1.72 -21.09
C ILE A 10 22.53 0.57 -20.09
N ASP A 11 22.89 -0.66 -20.48
CA ASP A 11 22.80 -1.84 -19.61
C ASP A 11 23.71 -1.69 -18.39
N SER A 12 24.93 -1.16 -18.58
CA SER A 12 25.88 -0.88 -17.49
C SER A 12 25.34 0.17 -16.52
N ILE A 13 24.66 1.22 -17.01
CA ILE A 13 23.99 2.22 -16.18
C ILE A 13 22.90 1.53 -15.34
N GLN A 14 22.03 0.74 -15.98
CA GLN A 14 20.95 0.03 -15.32
C GLN A 14 21.45 -0.91 -14.21
N ASP A 15 22.52 -1.66 -14.47
CA ASP A 15 23.08 -2.59 -13.51
C ASP A 15 23.67 -1.84 -12.30
N HIS A 16 24.30 -0.68 -12.52
CA HIS A 16 24.76 0.14 -11.40
C HIS A 16 23.62 0.81 -10.61
N LEU A 17 22.52 1.21 -11.25
CA LEU A 17 21.32 1.68 -10.57
C LEU A 17 20.69 0.58 -9.71
N THR A 18 20.70 -0.66 -10.19
CA THR A 18 20.24 -1.85 -9.45
C THR A 18 21.08 -2.10 -8.18
N LEU A 19 22.36 -1.72 -8.22
CA LEU A 19 23.27 -1.72 -7.06
C LEU A 19 23.14 -0.48 -6.17
N GLY A 20 22.15 0.39 -6.43
CA GLY A 20 21.85 1.58 -5.63
C GLY A 20 22.86 2.71 -5.78
N ARG A 21 23.61 2.76 -6.88
CA ARG A 21 24.62 3.80 -7.11
C ARG A 21 24.00 5.05 -7.72
N PRO A 22 24.36 6.27 -7.27
CA PRO A 22 23.87 7.49 -7.88
C PRO A 22 24.50 7.68 -9.27
N LEU A 23 23.75 8.30 -10.19
CA LEU A 23 24.19 8.56 -11.57
C LEU A 23 25.57 9.23 -11.67
N THR A 24 25.90 10.12 -10.72
CA THR A 24 27.21 10.79 -10.66
C THR A 24 28.36 9.82 -10.40
N ASP A 25 28.16 8.78 -9.57
CA ASP A 25 29.17 7.72 -9.37
C ASP A 25 29.22 6.78 -10.57
N ILE A 26 28.08 6.50 -11.21
CA ILE A 26 28.00 5.69 -12.42
C ILE A 26 28.83 6.33 -13.54
N ALA A 27 28.59 7.61 -13.84
CA ALA A 27 29.34 8.36 -14.84
C ALA A 27 30.85 8.33 -14.55
N ARG A 28 31.25 8.55 -13.29
CA ARG A 28 32.65 8.47 -12.87
C ARG A 28 33.29 7.11 -13.18
N ARG A 29 32.56 6.01 -12.95
CA ARG A 29 33.06 4.65 -13.19
C ARG A 29 33.15 4.32 -14.68
N LEU A 30 32.17 4.76 -15.46
CA LEU A 30 32.13 4.51 -16.91
C LEU A 30 33.26 5.24 -17.65
N ARG A 31 33.83 6.32 -17.10
CA ARG A 31 35.02 6.99 -17.66
C ARG A 31 36.25 6.08 -17.82
N ALA A 32 36.31 4.97 -17.09
CA ALA A 32 37.38 3.98 -17.28
C ALA A 32 37.28 3.24 -18.62
N VAL A 33 36.09 3.21 -19.24
CA VAL A 33 35.78 2.40 -20.42
C VAL A 33 35.07 3.17 -21.53
N ALA A 34 34.74 4.45 -21.36
CA ALA A 34 33.97 5.28 -22.30
C ALA A 34 34.36 6.76 -22.19
N THR A 35 34.14 7.54 -23.26
CA THR A 35 34.33 9.00 -23.23
C THR A 35 33.15 9.71 -22.56
N ASP A 36 33.33 10.95 -22.09
CA ASP A 36 32.24 11.74 -21.50
C ASP A 36 31.07 11.93 -22.49
N GLU A 37 31.35 12.14 -23.78
CA GLU A 37 30.32 12.23 -24.83
C GLU A 37 29.52 10.93 -25.00
N GLU A 38 30.18 9.76 -24.95
CA GLU A 38 29.49 8.46 -25.01
C GLU A 38 28.61 8.24 -23.78
N ILE A 39 29.11 8.62 -22.60
CA ILE A 39 28.38 8.48 -21.33
C ILE A 39 27.16 9.40 -21.33
N GLU A 40 27.31 10.67 -21.69
CA GLU A 40 26.19 11.62 -21.78
C GLU A 40 25.14 11.15 -22.78
N ALA A 41 25.55 10.69 -23.97
CA ALA A 41 24.62 10.14 -24.95
C ALA A 41 23.89 8.87 -24.45
N ALA A 42 24.58 8.00 -23.73
CA ALA A 42 23.97 6.81 -23.12
C ALA A 42 23.03 7.18 -21.97
N MET A 43 23.37 8.17 -21.14
CA MET A 43 22.51 8.68 -20.08
C MET A 43 21.25 9.32 -20.66
N GLU A 44 21.36 10.16 -21.67
CA GLU A 44 20.17 10.74 -22.34
C GLU A 44 19.30 9.67 -22.99
N ALA A 45 19.89 8.68 -23.66
CA ALA A 45 19.14 7.56 -24.22
C ALA A 45 18.45 6.72 -23.12
N PHE A 46 19.15 6.46 -22.01
CA PHE A 46 18.59 5.79 -20.84
C PHE A 46 17.41 6.58 -20.25
N LYS A 47 17.57 7.89 -20.05
CA LYS A 47 16.52 8.78 -19.56
C LYS A 47 15.31 8.77 -20.50
N ALA A 48 15.53 8.79 -21.81
CA ALA A 48 14.47 8.73 -22.80
C ALA A 48 13.72 7.38 -22.80
N GLN A 49 14.43 6.26 -22.62
CA GLN A 49 13.82 4.93 -22.47
C GLN A 49 13.01 4.83 -21.18
N SER A 50 13.58 5.29 -20.07
CA SER A 50 12.90 5.42 -18.77
C SER A 50 11.74 6.41 -18.85
N ALA A 51 11.82 7.44 -19.70
CA ALA A 51 10.76 8.43 -19.88
C ALA A 51 9.49 7.84 -20.52
N ALA A 52 9.54 6.73 -21.26
CA ALA A 52 8.32 6.04 -21.69
C ALA A 52 7.55 5.43 -20.48
N ILE A 53 8.29 4.93 -19.47
CA ILE A 53 7.73 4.54 -18.17
C ILE A 53 7.25 5.78 -17.40
N ARG A 54 7.90 6.94 -17.59
CA ARG A 54 7.45 8.23 -17.01
C ARG A 54 6.23 8.85 -17.70
N ALA A 55 6.08 8.72 -19.01
CA ALA A 55 5.07 9.41 -19.80
C ALA A 55 3.69 8.75 -19.73
N SER A 56 3.64 7.46 -19.37
CA SER A 56 2.39 6.79 -18.98
C SER A 56 1.91 7.17 -17.57
N ARG A 57 2.64 8.04 -16.84
CA ARG A 57 2.29 8.49 -15.49
C ARG A 57 1.21 9.57 -15.55
N THR A 58 -0.04 9.14 -15.46
CA THR A 58 -1.13 9.88 -14.76
C THR A 58 -0.95 9.83 -13.23
N VAL A 59 0.18 9.32 -12.76
CA VAL A 59 0.54 9.21 -11.35
C VAL A 59 1.31 10.47 -10.97
N ASN A 60 0.65 11.40 -10.28
CA ASN A 60 1.28 12.57 -9.69
C ASN A 60 2.24 12.14 -8.58
N THR A 61 3.49 11.81 -8.92
CA THR A 61 4.58 11.73 -7.94
C THR A 61 4.85 13.13 -7.40
N LEU A 62 4.40 13.43 -6.18
CA LEU A 62 4.53 14.76 -5.57
C LEU A 62 5.91 15.06 -4.98
N VAL A 63 6.84 14.10 -5.04
CA VAL A 63 8.25 14.32 -4.70
C VAL A 63 8.98 14.55 -6.02
N ASP A 64 9.27 15.83 -6.29
CA ASP A 64 10.05 16.29 -7.44
C ASP A 64 11.51 15.89 -7.25
N ASP A 65 11.83 14.64 -7.60
CA ASP A 65 13.20 14.26 -7.85
C ASP A 65 13.39 14.12 -9.37
N GLN A 66 13.69 15.25 -10.01
CA GLN A 66 14.03 15.31 -11.45
C GLN A 66 15.24 14.43 -11.80
N GLU A 67 15.93 13.85 -10.80
CA GLU A 67 17.05 12.93 -10.96
C GLU A 67 16.73 11.45 -10.70
N TYR A 68 15.50 11.08 -10.30
CA TYR A 68 15.19 9.69 -9.96
C TYR A 68 15.02 8.80 -11.20
N GLU A 69 16.12 8.21 -11.65
CA GLU A 69 16.19 7.18 -12.68
C GLU A 69 15.89 5.79 -12.08
N SER A 70 14.90 5.09 -12.65
CA SER A 70 14.37 3.84 -12.08
C SER A 70 15.39 2.70 -12.16
N TRP A 71 15.70 2.08 -11.02
CA TRP A 71 16.47 0.83 -10.96
C TRP A 71 15.67 -0.39 -11.44
N TYR A 72 14.34 -0.29 -11.46
CA TYR A 72 13.45 -1.39 -11.83
C TYR A 72 13.23 -1.42 -13.35
N LYS A 73 13.53 -2.56 -13.98
CA LYS A 73 13.40 -2.77 -15.44
C LYS A 73 11.98 -3.13 -15.89
N GLY A 74 11.09 -3.42 -14.94
CA GLY A 74 9.77 -3.99 -15.20
C GLY A 74 9.67 -5.45 -14.72
N PRO A 75 8.49 -6.06 -14.82
CA PRO A 75 8.30 -7.45 -14.40
C PRO A 75 9.13 -8.43 -15.23
N SER A 76 9.53 -9.54 -14.60
CA SER A 76 10.20 -10.64 -15.30
C SER A 76 9.26 -11.33 -16.30
N ASP A 77 9.81 -11.69 -17.46
CA ASP A 77 9.14 -12.54 -18.45
C ASP A 77 9.20 -14.04 -18.09
N ASP A 78 9.90 -14.41 -17.00
CA ASP A 78 9.88 -15.78 -16.49
C ASP A 78 8.47 -16.17 -16.03
N LEU A 79 7.90 -17.18 -16.68
CA LEU A 79 6.57 -17.73 -16.37
C LEU A 79 6.47 -18.28 -14.94
N GLN A 80 7.60 -18.56 -14.29
CA GLN A 80 7.66 -19.00 -12.89
C GLN A 80 7.88 -17.85 -11.89
N SER A 81 7.97 -16.60 -12.35
CA SER A 81 8.02 -15.43 -11.49
C SER A 81 6.69 -15.22 -10.75
N HIS A 82 6.73 -14.63 -9.56
CA HIS A 82 5.54 -14.40 -8.75
C HIS A 82 4.58 -13.42 -9.42
N TRP A 83 5.08 -12.47 -10.20
CA TRP A 83 4.23 -11.59 -10.99
C TRP A 83 3.43 -12.38 -12.04
N GLN A 84 4.08 -13.21 -12.85
CA GLN A 84 3.36 -13.98 -13.88
C GLN A 84 2.33 -14.92 -13.26
N LEU A 85 2.69 -15.62 -12.17
CA LEU A 85 1.78 -16.47 -11.41
C LEU A 85 0.59 -15.69 -10.82
N LEU A 86 0.81 -14.49 -10.28
CA LEU A 86 -0.27 -13.62 -9.81
C LEU A 86 -1.22 -13.24 -10.95
N THR A 87 -0.70 -12.89 -12.13
CA THR A 87 -1.58 -12.54 -13.27
C THR A 87 -2.47 -13.71 -13.67
N GLU A 88 -1.95 -14.93 -13.62
CA GLU A 88 -2.73 -16.15 -13.89
C GLU A 88 -3.85 -16.35 -12.87
N VAL A 89 -3.54 -16.20 -11.57
CA VAL A 89 -4.56 -16.24 -10.50
C VAL A 89 -5.64 -15.19 -10.74
N LEU A 90 -5.27 -13.97 -11.11
CA LEU A 90 -6.23 -12.88 -11.35
C LEU A 90 -7.10 -13.13 -12.61
N ARG A 91 -6.54 -13.69 -13.68
CA ARG A 91 -7.29 -14.09 -14.88
C ARG A 91 -8.32 -15.18 -14.57
N HIS A 92 -7.97 -16.14 -13.72
CA HIS A 92 -8.82 -17.29 -13.39
C HIS A 92 -9.62 -17.15 -12.09
N LYS A 93 -9.66 -15.94 -11.51
CA LYS A 93 -10.34 -15.70 -10.23
C LYS A 93 -11.84 -15.98 -10.33
N LYS A 94 -12.31 -16.99 -9.59
CA LYS A 94 -13.69 -17.53 -9.68
C LYS A 94 -14.80 -16.49 -9.53
N SER A 95 -14.62 -15.52 -8.63
CA SER A 95 -15.64 -14.51 -8.36
C SER A 95 -15.76 -13.47 -9.47
N ARG A 96 -14.63 -13.06 -10.05
CA ARG A 96 -14.53 -12.02 -11.07
C ARG A 96 -13.16 -12.10 -11.75
N PRO A 97 -13.08 -12.78 -12.91
CA PRO A 97 -11.90 -12.76 -13.77
C PRO A 97 -11.47 -11.33 -14.12
N TRP A 98 -10.17 -11.08 -14.12
CA TRP A 98 -9.62 -9.80 -14.57
C TRP A 98 -9.40 -9.82 -16.08
N SER A 99 -9.77 -8.73 -16.76
CA SER A 99 -9.44 -8.57 -18.18
C SER A 99 -7.96 -8.22 -18.35
N ASP A 100 -7.41 -8.44 -19.55
CA ASP A 100 -6.02 -8.06 -19.85
C ASP A 100 -5.79 -6.55 -19.70
N GLU A 101 -6.81 -5.72 -19.93
CA GLU A 101 -6.72 -4.28 -19.69
C GLU A 101 -6.56 -3.96 -18.20
N MET A 102 -7.35 -4.61 -17.33
CA MET A 102 -7.21 -4.46 -15.88
C MET A 102 -5.84 -4.94 -15.39
N ILE A 103 -5.32 -6.03 -15.96
CA ILE A 103 -3.98 -6.54 -15.64
C ILE A 103 -2.90 -5.56 -16.10
N ARG A 104 -3.01 -4.99 -17.31
CA ARG A 104 -2.07 -3.96 -17.80
C ARG A 104 -2.09 -2.69 -16.93
N SER A 105 -3.26 -2.24 -16.49
CA SER A 105 -3.37 -1.10 -15.57
C SER A 105 -2.76 -1.40 -14.19
N LEU A 106 -3.00 -2.62 -13.68
CA LEU A 106 -2.37 -3.10 -12.45
C LEU A 106 -0.85 -3.18 -12.59
N ASP A 107 -0.37 -3.70 -13.71
CA ASP A 107 1.04 -3.79 -14.05
C ASP A 107 1.69 -2.41 -13.99
N HIS A 108 1.17 -1.46 -14.78
CA HIS A 108 1.71 -0.12 -14.86
C HIS A 108 1.75 0.59 -13.49
N SER A 109 0.64 0.55 -12.76
CA SER A 109 0.53 1.21 -11.45
C SER A 109 1.44 0.57 -10.39
N SER A 110 1.54 -0.76 -10.35
CA SER A 110 2.42 -1.46 -9.40
C SER A 110 3.90 -1.35 -9.78
N SER A 111 4.25 -1.39 -11.07
CA SER A 111 5.61 -1.14 -11.55
C SER A 111 6.10 0.26 -11.17
N THR A 112 5.20 1.25 -11.21
CA THR A 112 5.50 2.60 -10.73
C THR A 112 5.86 2.61 -9.25
N VAL A 113 5.12 1.88 -8.40
CA VAL A 113 5.47 1.78 -6.97
C VAL A 113 6.80 1.06 -6.77
N VAL A 114 7.01 -0.09 -7.41
CA VAL A 114 8.24 -0.89 -7.30
C VAL A 114 9.47 -0.09 -7.72
N ALA A 115 9.35 0.70 -8.79
CA ALA A 115 10.42 1.58 -9.26
C ALA A 115 10.90 2.56 -8.20
N HIS A 116 10.06 3.01 -7.26
CA HIS A 116 10.43 3.92 -6.19
C HIS A 116 10.89 3.22 -4.90
N LEU A 117 10.75 1.90 -4.80
CA LEU A 117 11.27 1.16 -3.64
C LEU A 117 12.81 1.21 -3.61
N ALA A 118 13.40 0.90 -2.46
CA ALA A 118 14.84 0.69 -2.36
C ALA A 118 15.28 -0.47 -3.27
N PRO A 119 16.36 -0.34 -4.06
CA PRO A 119 16.89 -1.47 -4.82
C PRO A 119 17.34 -2.57 -3.85
N PRO A 120 16.80 -3.80 -3.93
CA PRO A 120 17.10 -4.87 -2.96
C PRO A 120 18.56 -5.31 -3.02
N LYS A 121 19.24 -5.10 -4.15
CA LYS A 121 20.65 -5.43 -4.38
C LYS A 121 21.59 -4.25 -4.09
N SER A 122 21.08 -3.18 -3.48
CA SER A 122 21.87 -1.99 -3.16
C SER A 122 23.04 -2.33 -2.25
N GLN A 123 24.21 -1.78 -2.59
CA GLN A 123 25.43 -1.92 -1.78
C GLN A 123 25.52 -0.85 -0.67
N VAL A 124 24.63 0.13 -0.70
CA VAL A 124 24.54 1.23 0.27
C VAL A 124 23.21 1.13 1.01
N ALA A 125 23.23 1.35 2.32
CA ALA A 125 22.01 1.37 3.14
C ALA A 125 21.01 2.39 2.57
N ARG A 126 19.75 1.96 2.41
CA ARG A 126 18.67 2.76 1.84
C ARG A 126 17.34 2.39 2.48
N ALA A 127 16.76 3.38 3.15
CA ALA A 127 15.41 3.30 3.71
C ALA A 127 14.51 4.24 2.91
N VAL A 128 13.53 3.67 2.22
CA VAL A 128 12.51 4.41 1.44
C VAL A 128 11.19 4.43 2.21
N LYS A 129 10.53 5.58 2.26
CA LYS A 129 9.20 5.79 2.83
C LYS A 129 8.31 6.47 1.78
N GLY A 130 7.29 5.75 1.31
CA GLY A 130 6.35 6.27 0.33
C GLY A 130 4.89 6.02 0.71
N LEU A 131 4.00 6.70 -0.02
CA LEU A 131 2.56 6.62 0.13
C LEU A 131 1.89 6.28 -1.19
N VAL A 132 0.96 5.33 -1.17
CA VAL A 132 0.09 4.99 -2.29
C VAL A 132 -1.35 5.36 -1.91
N LEU A 133 -1.90 6.33 -2.64
CA LEU A 133 -3.28 6.73 -2.50
C LEU A 133 -4.14 5.99 -3.50
N GLY A 134 -5.27 5.50 -3.03
CA GLY A 134 -6.28 4.95 -3.93
C GLY A 134 -7.67 5.21 -3.40
N TYR A 135 -8.61 5.52 -4.30
CA TYR A 135 -10.02 5.64 -3.96
C TYR A 135 -10.52 4.42 -3.15
N VAL A 136 -11.61 4.59 -2.40
CA VAL A 136 -12.30 3.46 -1.77
C VAL A 136 -12.58 2.41 -2.85
N GLN A 137 -12.30 1.12 -2.64
CA GLN A 137 -12.42 0.07 -3.68
C GLN A 137 -11.54 0.24 -4.95
N SER A 138 -10.52 1.09 -4.96
CA SER A 138 -9.63 1.29 -6.12
C SER A 138 -8.68 0.12 -6.44
N GLY A 139 -8.87 -1.03 -5.81
CA GLY A 139 -7.95 -2.15 -5.95
C GLY A 139 -6.61 -1.97 -5.22
N LYS A 140 -6.52 -1.12 -4.18
CA LYS A 140 -5.31 -0.98 -3.32
C LYS A 140 -4.69 -2.31 -2.93
N THR A 141 -5.53 -3.24 -2.48
CA THR A 141 -5.13 -4.59 -2.09
C THR A 141 -4.56 -5.40 -3.26
N ALA A 142 -5.13 -5.27 -4.46
CA ALA A 142 -4.56 -5.90 -5.66
C ALA A 142 -3.21 -5.27 -6.04
N ASN A 143 -3.11 -3.94 -5.91
CA ASN A 143 -1.89 -3.21 -6.18
C ASN A 143 -0.76 -3.64 -5.24
N PHE A 144 -0.99 -3.73 -3.92
CA PHE A 144 0.08 -4.21 -3.05
C PHE A 144 0.40 -5.70 -3.26
N SER A 145 -0.57 -6.56 -3.63
CA SER A 145 -0.24 -7.95 -4.03
C SER A 145 0.71 -7.96 -5.22
N ALA A 146 0.46 -7.11 -6.22
CA ALA A 146 1.32 -6.95 -7.38
C ALA A 146 2.71 -6.39 -7.04
N VAL A 147 2.77 -5.38 -6.17
CA VAL A 147 4.03 -4.82 -5.66
C VAL A 147 4.83 -5.88 -4.90
N ILE A 148 4.19 -6.66 -4.03
CA ILE A 148 4.84 -7.75 -3.30
C ILE A 148 5.41 -8.77 -4.29
N SER A 149 4.61 -9.28 -5.24
CA SER A 149 5.06 -10.26 -6.22
C SER A 149 6.28 -9.77 -7.01
N LYS A 150 6.24 -8.54 -7.53
CA LYS A 150 7.35 -7.94 -8.27
C LYS A 150 8.58 -7.69 -7.40
N ALA A 151 8.38 -7.24 -6.16
CA ALA A 151 9.49 -6.99 -5.24
C ALA A 151 10.23 -8.30 -4.88
N VAL A 152 9.51 -9.40 -4.63
CA VAL A 152 10.15 -10.68 -4.30
C VAL A 152 10.86 -11.28 -5.52
N ASP A 153 10.36 -11.05 -6.73
CA ASP A 153 11.06 -11.41 -7.98
C ASP A 153 12.40 -10.66 -8.13
N GLU A 154 12.49 -9.42 -7.62
CA GLU A 154 13.72 -8.62 -7.61
C GLU A 154 14.68 -8.95 -6.44
N GLY A 155 14.24 -9.78 -5.48
CA GLY A 155 15.08 -10.27 -4.39
C GLY A 155 14.79 -9.68 -3.02
N TYR A 156 13.62 -9.07 -2.81
CA TYR A 156 13.12 -8.82 -1.45
C TYR A 156 12.93 -10.14 -0.69
N LYS A 157 13.46 -10.22 0.54
CA LYS A 157 13.52 -11.46 1.34
C LYS A 157 12.54 -11.48 2.50
N LEU A 158 12.11 -10.32 2.98
CA LEU A 158 11.08 -10.19 4.00
C LEU A 158 9.98 -9.25 3.52
N VAL A 159 8.73 -9.69 3.64
CA VAL A 159 7.53 -8.89 3.37
C VAL A 159 6.69 -8.87 4.64
N VAL A 160 6.52 -7.69 5.21
CA VAL A 160 5.67 -7.44 6.38
C VAL A 160 4.45 -6.64 5.92
N VAL A 161 3.26 -7.18 6.14
CA VAL A 161 2.00 -6.50 5.85
C VAL A 161 1.34 -6.14 7.17
N LEU A 162 1.27 -4.84 7.47
CA LEU A 162 0.55 -4.29 8.61
C LEU A 162 -0.91 -4.10 8.21
N ALA A 163 -1.75 -5.06 8.58
CA ALA A 163 -3.19 -5.00 8.37
C ALA A 163 -3.88 -4.12 9.42
N GLY A 164 -5.18 -3.88 9.26
CA GLY A 164 -5.97 -3.06 10.17
C GLY A 164 -5.98 -3.52 11.64
N MET A 165 -6.65 -2.73 12.49
CA MET A 165 -6.69 -2.90 13.95
C MET A 165 -7.41 -4.17 14.44
N HIS A 166 -8.19 -4.83 13.57
CA HIS A 166 -9.08 -5.93 13.94
C HIS A 166 -8.61 -7.27 13.35
N ASN A 167 -8.82 -8.35 14.11
CA ASN A 167 -8.45 -9.70 13.66
C ASN A 167 -9.13 -10.10 12.35
N ILE A 168 -10.37 -9.67 12.13
CA ILE A 168 -11.14 -9.97 10.91
C ILE A 168 -10.45 -9.35 9.69
N LEU A 169 -10.05 -8.08 9.76
CA LEU A 169 -9.34 -7.41 8.67
C LEU A 169 -8.00 -8.08 8.39
N ARG A 170 -7.25 -8.41 9.44
CA ARG A 170 -5.99 -9.15 9.32
C ARG A 170 -6.18 -10.53 8.69
N LEU A 171 -7.22 -11.27 9.08
CA LEU A 171 -7.54 -12.59 8.51
C LEU A 171 -7.91 -12.48 7.02
N GLN A 172 -8.70 -11.46 6.63
CA GLN A 172 -9.07 -11.21 5.24
C GLN A 172 -7.83 -10.90 4.38
N THR A 173 -6.95 -10.01 4.84
CA THR A 173 -5.69 -9.69 4.15
C THR A 173 -4.79 -10.93 4.04
N GLN A 174 -4.66 -11.71 5.11
CA GLN A 174 -3.85 -12.93 5.12
C GLN A 174 -4.40 -14.01 4.18
N ALA A 175 -5.71 -14.25 4.17
CA ALA A 175 -6.35 -15.24 3.29
C ALA A 175 -6.12 -14.89 1.82
N ARG A 176 -6.27 -13.60 1.48
CA ARG A 176 -6.04 -13.10 0.14
C ARG A 176 -4.60 -13.28 -0.32
N LEU A 177 -3.63 -12.84 0.49
CA LEU A 177 -2.21 -12.98 0.15
C LEU A 177 -1.79 -14.45 0.07
N HIS A 178 -2.41 -15.31 0.88
CA HIS A 178 -2.20 -16.75 0.78
C HIS A 178 -2.64 -17.31 -0.57
N GLU A 179 -3.86 -16.99 -1.01
CA GLU A 179 -4.38 -17.40 -2.33
C GLU A 179 -3.59 -16.79 -3.50
N GLU A 180 -3.26 -15.51 -3.43
CA GLU A 180 -2.67 -14.74 -4.53
C GLU A 180 -1.15 -14.91 -4.67
N ILE A 181 -0.42 -15.22 -3.58
CA ILE A 181 1.05 -15.22 -3.57
C ILE A 181 1.63 -16.54 -3.05
N VAL A 182 1.05 -17.14 -2.00
CA VAL A 182 1.62 -18.34 -1.37
C VAL A 182 1.25 -19.60 -2.15
N VAL A 183 -0.04 -19.83 -2.42
CA VAL A 183 -0.55 -21.02 -3.12
C VAL A 183 0.10 -21.23 -4.50
N PRO A 184 0.31 -20.20 -5.34
CA PRO A 184 0.90 -20.41 -6.65
C PRO A 184 2.35 -20.93 -6.62
N LYS A 185 3.09 -20.67 -5.54
CA LYS A 185 4.51 -21.05 -5.40
C LYS A 185 4.91 -21.30 -3.94
N GLU A 186 4.27 -22.28 -3.31
CA GLU A 186 4.40 -22.53 -1.86
C GLU A 186 5.85 -22.79 -1.42
N SER A 187 6.64 -23.48 -2.24
CA SER A 187 8.07 -23.77 -1.94
C SER A 187 8.95 -22.52 -1.86
N ALA A 188 8.53 -21.39 -2.43
CA ALA A 188 9.29 -20.14 -2.43
C ALA A 188 8.86 -19.16 -1.33
N CYS A 189 7.83 -19.47 -0.54
CA CYS A 189 7.29 -18.55 0.46
C CYS A 189 7.14 -19.22 1.83
N THR A 190 7.93 -18.75 2.81
CA THR A 190 7.74 -19.12 4.20
C THR A 190 6.80 -18.13 4.89
N THR A 191 5.72 -18.61 5.50
CA THR A 191 4.79 -17.75 6.25
C THR A 191 5.00 -17.88 7.76
N LEU A 192 5.10 -16.76 8.48
CA LEU A 192 5.22 -16.76 9.96
C LEU A 192 3.87 -16.56 10.67
N THR A 193 2.84 -16.32 9.89
CA THR A 193 1.47 -16.09 10.35
C THR A 193 0.50 -16.91 9.49
N LYS A 194 -0.64 -17.30 10.07
CA LYS A 194 -1.57 -18.27 9.44
C LYS A 194 -2.91 -17.64 9.10
N VAL A 195 -3.64 -18.24 8.16
CA VAL A 195 -5.05 -17.92 7.84
C VAL A 195 -5.95 -18.45 8.97
N ASP A 196 -5.79 -17.89 10.16
CA ASP A 196 -6.49 -18.27 11.39
C ASP A 196 -6.64 -17.04 12.30
N GLU A 197 -7.71 -16.96 13.08
CA GLU A 197 -7.96 -15.83 13.99
C GLU A 197 -6.89 -15.71 15.10
N LYS A 198 -6.32 -16.84 15.53
CA LYS A 198 -5.20 -16.92 16.49
C LYS A 198 -3.86 -17.14 15.76
N GLY A 199 -3.86 -17.02 14.44
CA GLY A 199 -2.71 -17.20 13.56
C GLY A 199 -1.76 -16.00 13.47
N ASP A 200 -1.96 -14.97 14.29
CA ASP A 200 -1.07 -13.80 14.37
C ASP A 200 0.30 -14.15 14.99
N PHE A 201 1.25 -13.23 14.89
CA PHE A 201 2.63 -13.47 15.34
C PHE A 201 2.72 -13.59 16.87
N GLN A 202 3.30 -14.70 17.35
CA GLN A 202 3.50 -14.96 18.78
C GLN A 202 4.93 -15.47 19.01
N LYS A 203 5.35 -15.47 20.28
CA LYS A 203 6.73 -15.87 20.67
C LYS A 203 7.11 -17.29 20.26
N LYS A 204 6.14 -18.21 20.20
CA LYS A 204 6.38 -19.60 19.79
C LYS A 204 6.83 -19.75 18.34
N GLN A 205 6.65 -18.73 17.49
CA GLN A 205 7.10 -18.74 16.09
C GLN A 205 8.58 -18.35 15.90
N PHE A 206 9.30 -17.94 16.95
CA PHE A 206 10.67 -17.40 16.84
C PHE A 206 11.64 -18.38 16.15
N VAL A 207 11.57 -19.67 16.49
CA VAL A 207 12.46 -20.70 15.91
C VAL A 207 12.24 -20.85 14.40
N THR A 208 10.98 -20.96 13.96
CA THR A 208 10.64 -21.03 12.53
C THR A 208 11.07 -19.75 11.82
N ALA A 209 10.88 -18.61 12.47
CA ALA A 209 11.18 -17.30 11.92
C ALA A 209 12.70 -17.08 11.75
N ASN A 210 13.53 -17.52 12.69
CA ASN A 210 14.99 -17.46 12.58
C ASN A 210 15.53 -18.30 11.40
N ARG A 211 14.92 -19.48 11.15
CA ARG A 211 15.24 -20.28 9.97
C ARG A 211 14.80 -19.60 8.67
N ALA A 212 13.66 -18.92 8.68
CA ALA A 212 13.09 -18.26 7.51
C ALA A 212 13.93 -17.07 7.03
N LEU A 213 14.44 -16.24 7.95
CA LEU A 213 15.34 -15.12 7.59
C LEU A 213 16.73 -15.58 7.12
N GLY A 214 17.19 -16.75 7.55
CA GLY A 214 18.50 -17.30 7.20
C GLY A 214 18.52 -18.18 5.95
N GLY A 215 17.36 -18.50 5.37
CA GLY A 215 17.26 -19.32 4.15
C GLY A 215 17.73 -18.57 2.90
N SER A 216 18.43 -19.25 1.99
CA SER A 216 18.85 -18.66 0.72
C SER A 216 17.70 -18.55 -0.28
N ASP A 217 16.76 -19.50 -0.24
CA ASP A 217 15.78 -19.70 -1.29
C ASP A 217 14.41 -19.15 -0.87
N GLY A 218 13.81 -18.34 -1.74
CA GLY A 218 12.50 -17.73 -1.51
C GLY A 218 12.51 -16.46 -0.66
N PHE A 219 11.36 -16.17 -0.05
CA PHE A 219 11.11 -15.02 0.82
C PHE A 219 10.20 -15.40 1.99
N THR A 220 10.16 -14.52 3.00
CA THR A 220 9.29 -14.66 4.18
C THR A 220 8.13 -13.67 4.12
N LEU A 221 6.90 -14.14 4.32
CA LEU A 221 5.70 -13.31 4.42
C LEU A 221 5.15 -13.32 5.85
N VAL A 222 4.85 -12.13 6.36
CA VAL A 222 4.24 -11.92 7.67
C VAL A 222 3.09 -10.92 7.55
N VAL A 223 1.90 -11.31 8.01
CA VAL A 223 0.72 -10.40 8.06
C VAL A 223 0.36 -10.15 9.53
N LEU A 224 0.68 -8.94 9.98
CA LEU A 224 0.54 -8.50 11.36
C LEU A 224 -0.69 -7.62 11.53
N LYS A 225 -1.38 -7.77 12.66
CA LYS A 225 -2.34 -6.76 13.11
C LYS A 225 -1.61 -5.54 13.66
N LYS A 226 -2.10 -4.33 13.38
CA LYS A 226 -1.67 -3.09 14.05
C LYS A 226 -2.03 -3.11 15.53
N ASN A 227 -1.22 -3.79 16.33
CA ASN A 227 -1.44 -3.96 17.76
C ASN A 227 -0.10 -3.95 18.49
N SER A 228 0.01 -3.14 19.54
CA SER A 228 1.29 -2.96 20.25
C SER A 228 1.87 -4.27 20.78
N ALA A 229 1.08 -5.20 21.32
CA ALA A 229 1.61 -6.46 21.83
C ALA A 229 2.17 -7.36 20.72
N VAL A 230 1.50 -7.41 19.56
CA VAL A 230 1.94 -8.18 18.38
C VAL A 230 3.22 -7.58 17.81
N LEU A 231 3.24 -6.27 17.58
CA LEU A 231 4.40 -5.57 17.03
C LEU A 231 5.59 -5.61 17.99
N ARG A 232 5.37 -5.53 19.31
CA ARG A 232 6.43 -5.74 20.31
C ARG A 232 7.02 -7.14 20.23
N ASN A 233 6.20 -8.18 20.07
CA ASN A 233 6.72 -9.56 19.90
C ASN A 233 7.52 -9.70 18.60
N PHE A 234 7.07 -9.04 17.52
CA PHE A 234 7.79 -9.04 16.25
C PHE A 234 9.13 -8.31 16.34
N ASN A 235 9.18 -7.13 16.98
CA ASN A 235 10.43 -6.43 17.26
C ASN A 235 11.38 -7.24 18.15
N ALA A 236 10.86 -7.90 19.19
CA ALA A 236 11.67 -8.79 20.04
C ALA A 236 12.29 -9.92 19.22
N TRP A 237 11.54 -10.53 18.29
CA TRP A 237 12.08 -11.52 17.38
C TRP A 237 13.15 -10.94 16.44
N LEU A 238 12.88 -9.80 15.79
CA LEU A 238 13.85 -9.13 14.92
C LEU A 238 15.16 -8.74 15.64
N SER A 239 15.09 -8.49 16.94
CA SER A 239 16.27 -8.19 17.75
C SER A 239 17.20 -9.39 17.94
N GLU A 240 16.72 -10.62 17.74
CA GLU A 240 17.54 -11.85 17.78
C GLU A 240 18.28 -12.11 16.46
N ALA A 241 17.86 -11.47 15.36
CA ALA A 241 18.51 -11.63 14.07
C ALA A 241 19.90 -10.97 14.06
N SER A 242 20.89 -11.69 13.54
CA SER A 242 22.25 -11.17 13.40
C SER A 242 22.32 -10.05 12.37
N GLU A 243 23.29 -9.13 12.52
CA GLU A 243 23.55 -8.07 11.55
C GLU A 243 23.86 -8.62 10.14
N GLU A 244 24.49 -9.79 10.04
CA GLU A 244 24.74 -10.45 8.76
C GLU A 244 23.44 -10.91 8.09
N THR A 245 22.53 -11.50 8.87
CA THR A 245 21.21 -11.91 8.40
C THR A 245 20.41 -10.72 7.90
N LEU A 246 20.39 -9.62 8.65
CA LEU A 246 19.65 -8.41 8.29
C LEU A 246 20.23 -7.73 7.03
N ARG A 247 21.56 -7.71 6.87
CA ARG A 247 22.22 -7.22 5.65
C ARG A 247 21.84 -8.02 4.39
N ARG A 248 21.57 -9.32 4.53
CA ARG A 248 21.14 -10.19 3.43
C ARG A 248 19.62 -10.24 3.25
N CYS A 249 18.87 -9.43 4.01
CA CYS A 249 17.42 -9.48 4.03
C CYS A 249 16.79 -8.12 3.67
N PRO A 250 16.77 -7.72 2.39
CA PRO A 250 16.01 -6.55 1.95
C PRO A 250 14.52 -6.73 2.31
N ALA A 251 13.95 -5.74 2.99
CA ALA A 251 12.62 -5.85 3.59
C ALA A 251 11.61 -4.87 2.98
N LEU A 252 10.39 -5.33 2.75
CA LEU A 252 9.26 -4.52 2.32
C LEU A 252 8.21 -4.50 3.43
N VAL A 253 7.82 -3.31 3.88
CA VAL A 253 6.71 -3.08 4.80
C VAL A 253 5.57 -2.44 4.04
N ILE A 254 4.44 -3.13 3.96
CA ILE A 254 3.18 -2.63 3.42
C ILE A 254 2.28 -2.27 4.59
N ASP A 255 1.86 -1.02 4.67
CA ASP A 255 0.98 -0.53 5.73
C ASP A 255 -0.41 -0.23 5.16
N ASP A 256 -1.37 -1.13 5.40
CA ASP A 256 -2.74 -1.01 4.90
C ASP A 256 -3.60 -0.14 5.83
N GLU A 257 -4.35 0.80 5.26
CA GLU A 257 -5.02 1.89 5.99
C GLU A 257 -4.03 2.65 6.89
N SER A 258 -2.91 3.09 6.29
CA SER A 258 -1.79 3.74 6.98
C SER A 258 -2.12 5.06 7.68
N ASP A 259 -3.28 5.64 7.41
CA ASP A 259 -3.85 6.77 8.15
C ASP A 259 -4.44 6.35 9.50
N GLN A 260 -4.67 5.05 9.71
CA GLN A 260 -5.16 4.49 10.97
C GLN A 260 -4.05 3.83 11.77
N ALA A 261 -3.90 4.29 13.01
CA ALA A 261 -3.00 3.80 14.07
C ALA A 261 -1.49 3.92 13.83
N SER A 262 -1.03 3.93 12.58
CA SER A 262 0.39 4.08 12.25
C SER A 262 0.89 5.51 12.41
N VAL A 263 0.04 6.51 12.16
CA VAL A 263 0.38 7.93 12.34
C VAL A 263 0.54 8.26 13.82
N ASN A 264 1.62 8.97 14.16
CA ASN A 264 1.84 9.45 15.52
C ASN A 264 0.82 10.57 15.84
N THR A 265 0.01 10.38 16.89
CA THR A 265 -0.95 11.41 17.36
C THR A 265 -0.41 12.24 18.52
N ASN A 266 0.74 11.88 19.08
CA ASN A 266 1.42 12.66 20.10
C ASN A 266 2.20 13.81 19.46
N ARG A 267 2.56 14.82 20.26
CA ARG A 267 3.39 15.92 19.76
C ARG A 267 4.80 15.39 19.44
N PRO A 268 5.55 15.98 18.50
CA PRO A 268 6.91 15.55 18.17
C PRO A 268 7.89 15.52 19.36
N GLU A 269 7.64 16.37 20.36
CA GLU A 269 8.41 16.50 21.61
C GLU A 269 8.16 15.36 22.61
N ASP A 270 7.01 14.68 22.49
CA ASP A 270 6.57 13.63 23.39
C ASP A 270 6.96 12.24 22.82
N ASP A 271 6.94 11.20 23.66
CA ASP A 271 7.14 9.83 23.18
C ASP A 271 6.10 9.47 22.10
N PRO A 272 6.51 8.85 20.98
CA PRO A 272 5.58 8.43 19.94
C PRO A 272 4.55 7.42 20.45
N THR A 273 3.41 7.32 19.78
CA THR A 273 2.44 6.26 20.10
C THR A 273 3.07 4.87 19.95
N ALA A 274 2.69 3.92 20.81
CA ALA A 274 3.34 2.61 20.85
C ALA A 274 3.33 1.85 19.50
N ILE A 275 2.28 2.00 18.70
CA ILE A 275 2.22 1.36 17.37
C ILE A 275 3.20 2.05 16.41
N ASN A 276 3.19 3.39 16.35
CA ASN A 276 4.10 4.16 15.52
C ASN A 276 5.57 3.86 15.89
N ASP A 277 5.90 3.88 17.19
CA ASP A 277 7.23 3.53 17.69
C ASP A 277 7.68 2.13 17.23
N HIS A 278 6.81 1.13 17.38
CA HIS A 278 7.15 -0.22 16.94
C HIS A 278 7.39 -0.32 15.43
N ILE A 279 6.63 0.41 14.60
CA ILE A 279 6.85 0.45 13.15
C ILE A 279 8.18 1.13 12.82
N ARG A 280 8.50 2.26 13.47
CA ARG A 280 9.81 2.93 13.32
C ARG A 280 10.96 1.98 13.68
N ASN A 281 10.83 1.22 14.76
CA ASN A 281 11.83 0.25 15.19
C ASN A 281 12.02 -0.92 14.22
N ILE A 282 10.94 -1.40 13.57
CA ILE A 282 11.05 -2.38 12.48
C ILE A 282 11.86 -1.79 11.33
N ILE A 283 11.53 -0.56 10.89
CA ILE A 283 12.18 0.10 9.75
C ILE A 283 13.68 0.29 10.00
N LYS A 284 14.05 0.75 11.20
CA LYS A 284 15.45 1.01 11.59
C LYS A 284 16.35 -0.23 11.60
N ARG A 285 15.77 -1.44 11.62
CA ARG A 285 16.53 -2.68 11.77
C ARG A 285 17.24 -3.12 10.48
N PHE A 286 16.76 -2.67 9.33
CA PHE A 286 17.21 -3.18 8.03
C PHE A 286 18.05 -2.15 7.27
N PRO A 287 19.22 -2.54 6.75
CA PRO A 287 20.01 -1.66 5.89
C PRO A 287 19.28 -1.29 4.60
N ILE A 288 18.53 -2.22 4.01
CA ILE A 288 17.72 -2.02 2.81
C ILE A 288 16.26 -2.28 3.15
N ILE A 289 15.44 -1.23 3.14
CA ILE A 289 14.02 -1.34 3.48
C ILE A 289 13.17 -0.34 2.71
N SER A 290 11.97 -0.77 2.36
CA SER A 290 10.94 0.10 1.81
C SER A 290 9.69 0.00 2.67
N TYR A 291 9.20 1.14 3.14
CA TYR A 291 7.91 1.30 3.79
C TYR A 291 6.95 1.97 2.81
N VAL A 292 5.79 1.35 2.58
CA VAL A 292 4.76 1.88 1.69
C VAL A 292 3.43 1.90 2.43
N GLY A 293 2.96 3.10 2.75
CA GLY A 293 1.61 3.31 3.25
C GLY A 293 0.58 3.22 2.14
N TYR A 294 -0.48 2.45 2.32
CA TYR A 294 -1.66 2.45 1.47
C TYR A 294 -2.82 3.10 2.23
N THR A 295 -3.53 4.02 1.60
CA THR A 295 -4.72 4.64 2.20
C THR A 295 -5.64 5.24 1.14
N ALA A 296 -6.92 5.41 1.49
CA ALA A 296 -7.84 6.28 0.74
C ALA A 296 -7.80 7.74 1.20
N THR A 297 -7.30 7.99 2.40
CA THR A 297 -7.45 9.25 3.14
C THR A 297 -6.08 9.71 3.64
N PRO A 298 -5.26 10.35 2.79
CA PRO A 298 -3.84 10.61 3.06
C PRO A 298 -3.60 11.72 4.10
N PHE A 299 -4.65 12.40 4.57
CA PHE A 299 -4.52 13.61 5.39
C PHE A 299 -3.62 13.40 6.59
N ALA A 300 -3.82 12.30 7.33
CA ALA A 300 -3.01 12.00 8.50
C ALA A 300 -1.54 11.73 8.13
N ASN A 301 -1.27 11.09 6.99
CA ASN A 301 0.09 10.76 6.54
C ASN A 301 0.87 11.98 6.04
N VAL A 302 0.22 12.87 5.28
CA VAL A 302 0.88 14.08 4.74
C VAL A 302 1.06 15.18 5.79
N LEU A 303 0.35 15.08 6.93
CA LEU A 303 0.50 15.99 8.07
C LEU A 303 1.53 15.51 9.11
N ILE A 304 2.21 14.37 8.86
CA ILE A 304 3.34 13.96 9.69
C ILE A 304 4.45 15.01 9.54
N ASP A 305 5.09 15.38 10.66
CA ASP A 305 6.19 16.33 10.67
C ASP A 305 7.41 15.78 9.90
N ALA A 306 7.69 16.37 8.74
CA ALA A 306 8.80 15.98 7.87
C ALA A 306 10.19 16.25 8.47
N SER A 307 10.28 17.08 9.53
CA SER A 307 11.55 17.33 10.24
C SER A 307 11.95 16.16 11.15
N VAL A 308 11.01 15.29 11.52
CA VAL A 308 11.28 14.08 12.31
C VAL A 308 11.71 12.97 11.36
N GLU A 309 13.01 12.89 11.06
CA GLU A 309 13.59 11.98 10.05
C GLU A 309 13.17 10.50 10.22
N ASP A 310 13.03 10.08 11.48
CA ASP A 310 12.68 8.70 11.84
C ASP A 310 11.17 8.39 11.75
N ASP A 311 10.29 9.38 11.60
CA ASP A 311 8.83 9.15 11.49
C ASP A 311 8.40 8.65 10.11
N LEU A 312 7.12 8.32 9.95
CA LEU A 312 6.56 7.66 8.78
C LEU A 312 6.13 8.65 7.67
N PHE A 313 6.63 9.89 7.69
CA PHE A 313 6.37 10.86 6.62
C PHE A 313 6.83 10.27 5.28
N PRO A 314 5.99 10.27 4.22
CA PRO A 314 6.32 9.67 2.94
C PRO A 314 7.25 10.58 2.12
N LYS A 315 8.51 10.69 2.58
CA LYS A 315 9.49 11.63 2.04
C LYS A 315 9.99 11.29 0.64
N ASP A 316 9.91 10.02 0.22
CA ASP A 316 10.53 9.55 -1.01
C ASP A 316 9.56 9.52 -2.21
N PHE A 317 8.29 9.16 -1.99
CA PHE A 317 7.31 9.20 -3.07
C PHE A 317 5.85 9.23 -2.59
N LEU A 318 4.99 9.74 -3.46
CA LEU A 318 3.54 9.70 -3.31
C LEU A 318 2.91 9.29 -4.65
N VAL A 319 2.26 8.14 -4.71
CA VAL A 319 1.68 7.56 -5.93
C VAL A 319 0.16 7.55 -5.81
N SER A 320 -0.54 8.17 -6.75
CA SER A 320 -2.00 8.05 -6.86
C SER A 320 -2.37 6.94 -7.84
N LEU A 321 -3.11 5.94 -7.36
CA LEU A 321 -3.72 4.92 -8.21
C LEU A 321 -4.87 5.54 -9.02
N GLU A 322 -5.03 5.04 -10.25
CA GLU A 322 -6.12 5.47 -11.11
C GLU A 322 -7.48 5.04 -10.55
N LYS A 323 -8.50 5.81 -10.94
CA LYS A 323 -9.89 5.54 -10.57
C LYS A 323 -10.38 4.37 -11.43
N PRO A 324 -10.88 3.27 -10.84
CA PRO A 324 -11.35 2.14 -11.63
C PRO A 324 -12.48 2.54 -12.57
N ILE A 325 -12.54 1.90 -13.75
CA ILE A 325 -13.64 2.07 -14.69
C ILE A 325 -14.96 1.66 -14.00
N GLY A 326 -15.93 2.58 -13.96
CA GLY A 326 -17.22 2.36 -13.30
C GLY A 326 -17.22 2.57 -11.78
N TYR A 327 -16.15 3.14 -11.21
CA TYR A 327 -16.15 3.51 -9.79
C TYR A 327 -17.22 4.57 -9.49
N VAL A 328 -18.02 4.29 -8.46
CA VAL A 328 -19.01 5.22 -7.89
C VAL A 328 -18.55 5.59 -6.49
N GLY A 329 -17.88 6.73 -6.36
CA GLY A 329 -17.48 7.30 -5.09
C GLY A 329 -18.50 8.27 -4.52
N THR A 330 -18.15 8.89 -3.41
CA THR A 330 -18.98 9.91 -2.76
C THR A 330 -19.29 11.08 -3.71
N GLU A 331 -18.32 11.53 -4.51
CA GLU A 331 -18.55 12.59 -5.50
C GLU A 331 -19.52 12.13 -6.59
N GLU A 332 -19.36 10.90 -7.12
CA GLU A 332 -20.31 10.34 -8.09
C GLU A 332 -21.70 10.17 -7.49
N LEU A 333 -21.80 9.80 -6.21
CA LEU A 333 -23.07 9.48 -5.57
C LEU A 333 -23.84 10.74 -5.14
N PHE A 334 -23.16 11.70 -4.53
CA PHE A 334 -23.77 12.89 -3.91
C PHE A 334 -23.55 14.18 -4.69
N GLY A 335 -22.65 14.16 -5.68
CA GLY A 335 -22.20 15.34 -6.39
C GLY A 335 -21.13 16.11 -5.62
N ARG A 336 -20.53 17.08 -6.30
CA ARG A 336 -19.58 18.04 -5.73
C ARG A 336 -19.88 19.43 -6.29
N ASP A 337 -19.85 20.43 -5.42
CA ASP A 337 -19.84 21.83 -5.84
C ASP A 337 -18.53 22.15 -6.62
N ALA A 338 -18.53 23.24 -7.39
CA ALA A 338 -17.34 23.63 -8.14
C ALA A 338 -16.21 24.02 -7.17
N ILE A 339 -15.03 23.41 -7.32
CA ILE A 339 -13.80 23.76 -6.59
C ILE A 339 -12.70 23.89 -7.64
N GLU A 340 -12.32 25.12 -8.01
CA GLU A 340 -11.28 25.37 -9.01
C GLU A 340 -9.98 24.59 -8.71
N PRO A 341 -9.39 23.90 -9.72
CA PRO A 341 -9.73 23.92 -11.14
C PRO A 341 -10.82 22.90 -11.54
N ARG A 342 -11.38 22.15 -10.58
CA ARG A 342 -12.35 21.09 -10.84
C ARG A 342 -13.78 21.65 -10.83
N GLY A 343 -14.49 21.54 -11.96
CA GLY A 343 -15.89 21.97 -12.08
C GLY A 343 -16.86 21.24 -11.13
N SER A 344 -18.13 21.65 -11.10
CA SER A 344 -19.16 20.94 -10.33
C SER A 344 -19.46 19.57 -10.94
N LEU A 345 -19.72 18.58 -10.10
CA LEU A 345 -20.16 17.25 -10.50
C LEU A 345 -21.58 17.02 -9.98
N THR A 346 -22.54 16.73 -10.86
CA THR A 346 -23.89 16.34 -10.43
C THR A 346 -23.88 14.88 -10.01
N GLY A 347 -24.30 14.60 -8.78
CA GLY A 347 -24.36 13.24 -8.25
C GLY A 347 -25.43 12.38 -8.93
N LEU A 348 -25.31 11.06 -8.78
CA LEU A 348 -26.31 10.10 -9.20
C LEU A 348 -27.67 10.39 -8.52
N PRO A 349 -28.80 10.09 -9.19
CA PRO A 349 -30.15 10.36 -8.67
C PRO A 349 -30.54 9.36 -7.56
N VAL A 350 -29.70 9.18 -6.54
CA VAL A 350 -29.96 8.32 -5.39
C VAL A 350 -30.51 9.08 -4.18
N ILE A 351 -30.42 10.42 -4.18
CA ILE A 351 -30.99 11.27 -3.14
C ILE A 351 -32.40 11.68 -3.57
N ARG A 352 -33.39 11.30 -2.76
CA ARG A 352 -34.76 11.79 -2.91
C ARG A 352 -35.03 12.89 -1.90
N THR A 353 -35.09 14.14 -2.36
CA THR A 353 -35.56 15.26 -1.54
C THR A 353 -37.05 15.11 -1.30
N ILE A 354 -37.46 14.94 -0.05
CA ILE A 354 -38.87 14.95 0.34
C ILE A 354 -39.24 16.41 0.64
N PRO A 355 -40.18 17.02 -0.10
CA PRO A 355 -40.60 18.39 0.19
C PRO A 355 -41.29 18.46 1.56
N ASP A 356 -41.04 19.54 2.30
CA ASP A 356 -41.54 19.75 3.68
C ASP A 356 -43.08 19.77 3.77
N ASN A 357 -43.78 19.91 2.64
CA ASN A 357 -45.24 19.94 2.55
C ASN A 357 -45.90 18.56 2.40
N ARG A 358 -45.14 17.46 2.35
CA ARG A 358 -45.72 16.11 2.37
C ARG A 358 -46.19 15.78 3.79
N LYS A 359 -47.43 15.27 3.90
CA LYS A 359 -47.94 14.67 5.14
C LYS A 359 -46.89 13.71 5.71
N PRO A 360 -46.65 13.68 7.03
CA PRO A 360 -45.67 12.80 7.64
C PRO A 360 -45.90 11.38 7.14
N LEU A 361 -44.80 10.68 6.84
CA LEU A 361 -44.84 9.26 6.52
C LEU A 361 -45.59 8.56 7.67
N THR A 362 -46.84 8.19 7.44
CA THR A 362 -47.57 7.32 8.34
C THR A 362 -46.84 5.99 8.31
N PHE A 363 -46.13 5.67 9.39
CA PHE A 363 -45.72 4.31 9.63
C PHE A 363 -47.01 3.47 9.60
N LEU A 364 -47.05 2.48 8.71
CA LEU A 364 -48.15 1.53 8.64
C LEU A 364 -48.17 0.77 9.97
N ASP A 365 -49.06 1.19 10.86
CA ASP A 365 -49.29 0.56 12.13
C ASP A 365 -50.26 -0.61 11.92
N GLU A 366 -49.79 -1.69 11.30
CA GLU A 366 -50.53 -2.95 11.23
C GLU A 366 -49.63 -4.15 11.52
N LYS A 367 -49.86 -4.71 12.71
CA LYS A 367 -49.46 -6.03 13.21
C LYS A 367 -49.16 -7.07 12.10
N ARG A 368 -47.91 -7.18 11.62
CA ARG A 368 -47.36 -8.38 10.96
C ARG A 368 -45.85 -8.55 11.23
N PRO A 369 -45.34 -9.79 11.30
CA PRO A 369 -44.07 -10.09 11.95
C PRO A 369 -42.83 -9.74 11.11
N ARG A 370 -41.77 -9.35 11.85
CA ARG A 370 -40.33 -9.23 11.54
C ARG A 370 -39.86 -9.27 10.06
N VAL A 371 -39.61 -8.07 9.54
CA VAL A 371 -38.41 -7.53 8.82
C VAL A 371 -37.67 -8.37 7.75
N GLN A 372 -37.50 -7.76 6.56
CA GLN A 372 -36.19 -7.66 5.89
C GLN A 372 -35.94 -6.18 5.48
N PHE A 373 -34.79 -5.64 5.91
CA PHE A 373 -34.44 -4.22 5.87
C PHE A 373 -34.18 -3.69 4.45
N GLN A 374 -34.71 -2.50 4.14
CA GLN A 374 -34.15 -1.60 3.13
C GLN A 374 -33.71 -0.33 3.87
N THR A 375 -32.41 -0.13 4.01
CA THR A 375 -31.85 1.06 4.69
C THR A 375 -32.12 2.30 3.84
N ILE A 376 -33.09 3.12 4.24
CA ILE A 376 -33.29 4.46 3.69
C ILE A 376 -32.65 5.45 4.66
N LEU A 377 -31.44 5.93 4.33
CA LEU A 377 -30.87 7.10 4.99
C LEU A 377 -31.69 8.33 4.59
N SER A 378 -32.44 8.89 5.54
CA SER A 378 -33.11 10.17 5.38
C SER A 378 -32.29 11.26 6.07
N TYR A 379 -31.94 12.31 5.32
CA TYR A 379 -31.18 13.45 5.83
C TYR A 379 -32.13 14.65 5.99
N ARG A 380 -32.19 15.24 7.18
CA ARG A 380 -32.82 16.57 7.39
C ARG A 380 -31.74 17.63 7.41
N ARG A 381 -31.76 18.53 6.43
CA ARG A 381 -30.86 19.69 6.36
C ARG A 381 -31.25 20.70 7.45
N CYS A 382 -30.43 20.85 8.49
CA CYS A 382 -30.67 21.81 9.56
C CYS A 382 -30.22 23.22 9.12
N LYS A 383 -31.16 24.17 9.03
CA LYS A 383 -30.90 25.59 8.67
C LYS A 383 -30.45 26.42 9.89
N LYS A 384 -29.34 26.08 10.55
CA LYS A 384 -28.72 26.99 11.54
C LYS A 384 -27.21 27.11 11.32
N PRO A 385 -26.60 28.29 11.58
CA PRO A 385 -25.17 28.50 11.38
C PRO A 385 -24.36 27.61 12.33
N LEU A 386 -23.19 27.18 11.85
CA LEU A 386 -22.23 26.31 12.54
C LEU A 386 -21.82 26.85 13.91
N THR A 387 -22.38 26.29 14.98
CA THR A 387 -21.70 26.17 16.28
C THR A 387 -22.27 24.95 17.02
N ARG A 388 -21.42 23.93 17.22
CA ARG A 388 -21.64 22.65 17.95
C ARG A 388 -22.59 21.62 17.30
N LEU A 389 -21.99 20.57 16.74
CA LEU A 389 -22.64 19.27 16.54
C LEU A 389 -22.67 18.51 17.87
N SER A 390 -23.84 18.32 18.46
CA SER A 390 -24.07 17.30 19.50
C SER A 390 -24.88 16.17 18.88
N LEU A 391 -24.31 14.97 18.81
CA LEU A 391 -25.08 13.74 18.63
C LEU A 391 -25.81 13.46 19.94
N ASP A 392 -27.13 13.56 19.96
CA ASP A 392 -27.94 13.11 21.09
C ASP A 392 -28.59 11.78 20.70
N VAL A 393 -27.96 10.67 21.09
CA VAL A 393 -28.51 9.32 20.96
C VAL A 393 -29.17 8.96 22.29
N ARG A 394 -30.48 9.21 22.41
CA ARG A 394 -31.26 8.68 23.54
C ARG A 394 -31.76 7.27 23.22
N CYS A 395 -31.02 6.26 23.67
CA CYS A 395 -31.57 4.92 23.87
C CYS A 395 -32.27 4.88 25.23
N GLY A 396 -33.61 4.84 25.22
CA GLY A 396 -34.41 4.59 26.42
C GLY A 396 -35.06 3.21 26.35
N TRP A 397 -34.72 2.32 27.28
CA TRP A 397 -35.48 1.10 27.57
C TRP A 397 -36.61 1.45 28.56
N ARG A 398 -37.83 0.99 28.28
CA ARG A 398 -38.88 0.86 29.30
C ARG A 398 -39.26 -0.62 29.40
N GLU A 399 -38.96 -1.21 30.54
CA GLU A 399 -39.65 -2.41 31.01
C GLU A 399 -41.09 -2.03 31.37
N THR A 400 -42.06 -2.75 30.84
CA THR A 400 -43.43 -2.73 31.37
C THR A 400 -43.75 -4.10 31.93
N SER A 401 -43.58 -4.22 33.25
CA SER A 401 -44.30 -5.15 34.10
C SER A 401 -45.80 -4.79 34.13
N GLY A 402 -46.69 -5.76 34.00
CA GLY A 402 -48.12 -5.54 34.20
C GLY A 402 -49.00 -6.75 33.87
N ASN A 403 -49.39 -7.48 34.92
CA ASN A 403 -50.31 -8.62 34.95
C ASN A 403 -51.78 -8.25 34.69
N SER A 404 -52.56 -9.29 34.37
CA SER A 404 -54.03 -9.49 34.55
C SER A 404 -54.97 -8.61 33.72
N THR A 405 -56.04 -9.12 33.10
CA THR A 405 -56.92 -10.27 33.43
C THR A 405 -57.24 -11.13 32.23
#